data_AF-A0AAJ0AM48-F1
#
_entry.id   AF-A0AAJ0AM48-F1
#
_cell.length_a   1.000
_cell.length_b   1.000
_cell.length_c   1.000
_cell.angle_alpha   90.00
_cell.angle_beta   90.00
_cell.angle_gamma   90.00
#
_symmetry.space_group_name_H-M   'P 1'
#
loop_
_entity.id
_entity.type
_entity.pdbx_description
1 polymer ?
#
loop_
_entity_poly.entity_id
_entity_poly.type
_entity_poly.pdbx_seq_one_letter_code
_entity_poly.pdbx_strand_id
1 'polypeptide(L)'
;MANTSVLVLAKSSTSSHPTATILATADYDDTQALVEAIKGALEANTSRTKRFLKKNILFLKPTVSIARLRPIEVPDLTALPPWKALIRYTTPNEGFTEAVREPKSMNQGFYTQLFPLYNDVFVDINQEGGRITLPQHALVMEYKMSPTTQRVIGGMVSVLGGLITVAVRAGEGSFN
;
A
#
# COMPACT_ATOMS: atom_id res chain seq x y z
N MET A 1 -3.79 25.78 -4.63
CA MET A 1 -3.77 24.81 -3.50
C MET A 1 -2.31 24.59 -3.13
N ALA A 2 -1.97 24.42 -1.85
CA ALA A 2 -0.60 24.11 -1.47
C ALA A 2 -0.15 22.81 -2.17
N ASN A 3 1.10 22.77 -2.67
CA ASN A 3 1.71 21.60 -3.31
C ASN A 3 1.85 20.47 -2.27
N THR A 4 0.75 19.77 -2.02
CA THR A 4 0.72 18.67 -1.06
C THR A 4 0.99 17.38 -1.81
N SER A 5 1.69 16.48 -1.17
CA SER A 5 2.04 15.17 -1.69
C SER A 5 1.90 14.15 -0.57
N VAL A 6 1.78 12.88 -0.94
CA VAL A 6 1.82 11.78 0.00
C VAL A 6 2.93 10.81 -0.37
N LEU A 7 3.74 10.44 0.62
CA LEU A 7 4.68 9.34 0.49
C LEU A 7 3.95 8.03 0.80
N VAL A 8 3.93 7.14 -0.18
CA VAL A 8 3.28 5.84 -0.12
C VAL A 8 4.35 4.76 -0.13
N LEU A 9 4.39 3.93 0.90
CA LEU A 9 5.32 2.83 1.08
C LEU A 9 4.58 1.50 0.98
N ALA A 10 4.86 0.71 -0.05
CA ALA A 10 4.26 -0.60 -0.27
C ALA A 10 5.16 -1.70 0.27
N LYS A 11 4.60 -2.55 1.14
CA LYS A 11 5.32 -3.68 1.73
C LYS A 11 5.07 -4.95 0.93
N SER A 12 6.17 -5.51 0.42
CA SER A 12 6.22 -6.86 -0.11
C SER A 12 6.69 -7.83 0.97
N SER A 13 6.20 -9.08 0.92
CA SER A 13 6.66 -10.14 1.82
C SER A 13 8.08 -10.62 1.51
N THR A 14 8.61 -10.27 0.33
CA THR A 14 9.91 -10.74 -0.16
C THR A 14 11.01 -9.69 -0.05
N SER A 15 10.70 -8.47 0.38
CA SER A 15 11.67 -7.36 0.43
C SER A 15 11.80 -6.81 1.85
N SER A 16 13.06 -6.65 2.30
CA SER A 16 13.40 -5.91 3.51
C SER A 16 13.35 -4.39 3.31
N HIS A 17 13.32 -3.93 2.06
CA HIS A 17 13.23 -2.53 1.67
C HIS A 17 11.80 -2.17 1.22
N PRO A 18 11.33 -0.96 1.53
CA PRO A 18 10.07 -0.46 1.00
C PRO A 18 10.17 -0.20 -0.50
N THR A 19 9.11 -0.52 -1.24
CA THR A 19 8.89 0.22 -2.48
C THR A 19 8.18 1.52 -2.12
N ALA A 20 8.65 2.64 -2.66
CA ALA A 20 8.07 3.94 -2.38
C ALA A 20 7.59 4.63 -3.64
N THR A 21 6.56 5.46 -3.48
CA THR A 21 6.02 6.32 -4.51
C THR A 21 5.56 7.61 -3.86
N ILE A 22 5.89 8.74 -4.47
CA ILE A 22 5.34 10.05 -4.09
C ILE A 22 4.19 10.33 -5.06
N LEU A 23 3.02 10.68 -4.51
CA LEU A 23 1.86 11.09 -5.31
C LEU A 23 1.56 12.54 -4.97
N ALA A 24 1.71 13.44 -5.94
CA ALA A 24 1.36 14.85 -5.77
C ALA A 24 -0.16 15.03 -5.93
N THR A 25 -0.79 15.75 -5.02
CA THR A 25 -2.25 15.94 -5.04
C THR A 25 -2.72 16.72 -6.27
N ALA A 26 -1.85 17.57 -6.83
CA ALA A 26 -2.11 18.37 -8.03
C ALA A 26 -2.23 17.53 -9.32
N ASP A 27 -1.76 16.28 -9.31
CA ASP A 27 -1.81 15.39 -10.48
C ASP A 27 -3.16 14.68 -10.65
N TYR A 28 -4.12 14.92 -9.74
CA TYR A 28 -5.39 14.21 -9.69
C TYR A 28 -6.57 15.18 -9.71
N ASP A 29 -7.60 14.83 -10.48
CA ASP A 29 -8.81 15.65 -10.62
C ASP A 29 -9.56 15.83 -9.30
N ASP A 30 -9.54 14.80 -8.44
CA ASP A 30 -10.17 14.83 -7.13
C ASP A 30 -9.49 13.88 -6.12
N THR A 31 -9.95 13.91 -4.87
CA THR A 31 -9.41 13.09 -3.79
C THR A 31 -9.75 11.61 -3.94
N GLN A 32 -10.81 11.25 -4.67
CA GLN A 32 -11.12 9.84 -4.97
C GLN A 32 -10.11 9.28 -5.97
N ALA A 33 -9.79 10.01 -7.04
CA ALA A 33 -8.78 9.65 -8.03
C ALA A 33 -7.40 9.45 -7.38
N LEU A 34 -7.04 10.32 -6.43
CA LEU A 34 -5.83 10.15 -5.61
C LEU A 34 -5.85 8.84 -4.80
N VAL A 35 -6.96 8.53 -4.11
CA VAL A 35 -7.10 7.27 -3.35
C VAL A 35 -7.07 6.04 -4.27
N GLU A 36 -7.64 6.13 -5.46
CA GLU A 36 -7.53 5.09 -6.49
C GLU A 36 -6.08 4.90 -6.96
N ALA A 37 -5.31 5.97 -7.09
CA ALA A 37 -3.89 5.89 -7.41
C ALA A 37 -3.05 5.30 -6.25
N ILE A 38 -3.36 5.64 -5.00
CA ILE A 38 -2.75 5.00 -3.81
C ILE A 38 -3.02 3.49 -3.84
N LYS A 39 -4.25 3.07 -4.13
CA LYS A 39 -4.60 1.66 -4.34
C LYS A 39 -3.79 1.04 -5.50
N GLY A 40 -3.65 1.76 -6.62
CA GLY A 40 -2.85 1.35 -7.77
C GLY A 40 -1.38 1.08 -7.40
N ALA A 41 -0.77 1.94 -6.59
CA ALA A 41 0.60 1.77 -6.11
C ALA A 41 0.77 0.46 -5.30
N LEU A 42 -0.23 0.06 -4.52
CA LEU A 42 -0.23 -1.24 -3.84
C LEU A 42 -0.29 -2.41 -4.84
N GLU A 43 -1.14 -2.30 -5.86
CA GLU A 43 -1.37 -3.35 -6.85
C GLU A 43 -0.18 -3.56 -7.80
N ALA A 44 0.51 -2.48 -8.16
CA ALA A 44 1.73 -2.51 -8.96
C ALA A 44 2.86 -3.26 -8.23
N ASN A 45 2.93 -3.13 -6.91
CA ASN A 45 3.94 -3.76 -6.06
C ASN A 45 3.62 -5.19 -5.62
N THR A 46 2.52 -5.75 -6.11
CA THR A 46 2.05 -7.09 -5.73
C THR A 46 2.33 -8.11 -6.82
N SER A 47 2.94 -9.24 -6.45
CA SER A 47 3.25 -10.33 -7.39
C SER A 47 2.01 -10.90 -8.07
N ARG A 48 2.17 -11.45 -9.29
CA ARG A 48 1.07 -12.06 -10.07
C ARG A 48 0.29 -13.10 -9.26
N THR A 49 0.98 -13.95 -8.50
CA THR A 49 0.36 -14.96 -7.63
C THR A 49 -0.53 -14.35 -6.55
N LYS A 50 -0.06 -13.29 -5.86
CA LYS A 50 -0.87 -12.59 -4.86
C LYS A 50 -2.05 -11.86 -5.50
N ARG A 51 -1.87 -11.31 -6.71
CA ARG A 51 -2.94 -10.69 -7.49
C ARG A 51 -4.02 -11.71 -7.86
N PHE A 52 -3.62 -12.93 -8.23
CA PHE A 52 -4.54 -14.05 -8.45
C PHE A 52 -5.29 -14.44 -7.17
N LEU A 53 -4.58 -14.59 -6.04
CA LEU A 53 -5.21 -14.92 -4.75
C LEU A 53 -6.20 -13.84 -4.28
N LYS A 54 -5.88 -12.56 -4.52
CA LYS A 54 -6.80 -11.43 -4.30
C LYS A 54 -8.05 -11.56 -5.18
N LYS A 55 -7.86 -11.79 -6.49
CA LYS A 55 -8.96 -11.80 -7.48
C LYS A 55 -9.88 -13.01 -7.31
N ASN A 56 -9.33 -14.17 -7.00
CA ASN A 56 -10.04 -15.45 -7.09
C ASN A 56 -10.34 -16.10 -5.75
N ILE A 57 -9.69 -15.71 -4.64
CA ILE A 57 -9.83 -16.42 -3.36
C ILE A 57 -10.13 -15.50 -2.16
N LEU A 58 -10.42 -14.19 -2.37
CA LEU A 58 -10.90 -13.22 -1.36
C LEU A 58 -10.07 -13.07 -0.06
N PHE A 59 -8.92 -13.73 0.02
CA PHE A 59 -8.21 -13.91 1.28
C PHE A 59 -7.31 -12.73 1.65
N LEU A 60 -6.79 -12.01 0.66
CA LEU A 60 -5.87 -10.88 0.87
C LEU A 60 -6.62 -9.55 0.75
N LYS A 61 -6.66 -8.79 1.85
CA LYS A 61 -7.24 -7.45 1.89
C LYS A 61 -6.12 -6.41 2.03
N PRO A 62 -6.26 -5.24 1.38
CA PRO A 62 -5.34 -4.14 1.64
C PRO A 62 -5.48 -3.72 3.11
N THR A 63 -4.37 -3.31 3.69
CA THR A 63 -4.32 -2.68 5.01
C THR A 63 -3.43 -1.46 4.88
N VAL A 64 -3.92 -0.34 5.38
CA VAL A 64 -3.21 0.93 5.42
C VAL A 64 -2.86 1.23 6.87
N SER A 65 -1.64 1.69 7.09
CA SER A 65 -1.16 2.18 8.37
C SER A 65 -0.46 3.51 8.16
N ILE A 66 -0.57 4.42 9.11
CA ILE A 66 0.23 5.64 9.13
C ILE A 66 1.53 5.30 9.86
N ALA A 67 2.66 5.49 9.20
CA ALA A 67 3.97 5.27 9.78
C ALA A 67 4.64 6.60 10.09
N ARG A 68 5.29 6.69 11.26
CA ARG A 68 6.27 7.75 11.51
C ARG A 68 7.65 7.31 11.06
N LEU A 69 8.23 8.09 10.17
CA LEU A 69 9.56 7.86 9.61
C LEU A 69 10.63 8.45 10.52
N ARG A 70 11.85 7.94 10.40
CA ARG A 70 13.04 8.62 10.92
C ARG A 70 13.39 9.80 10.01
N PRO A 71 13.85 10.93 10.58
CA PRO A 71 14.27 12.07 9.77
C PRO A 71 15.57 11.71 9.05
N ILE A 72 15.47 11.47 7.75
CA ILE A 72 16.60 11.18 6.87
C ILE A 72 16.36 11.83 5.50
N GLU A 73 17.46 12.05 4.79
CA GLU A 73 17.45 12.51 3.40
C GLU A 73 18.05 11.43 2.52
N VAL A 74 17.37 11.11 1.43
CA VAL A 74 17.80 10.10 0.46
C VAL A 74 18.02 10.73 -0.91
N PRO A 75 18.97 10.22 -1.72
CA PRO A 75 19.15 10.73 -3.08
C PRO A 75 17.94 10.44 -3.97
N ASP A 76 17.30 9.29 -3.78
CA ASP A 76 16.07 8.89 -4.47
C ASP A 76 15.29 7.85 -3.65
N LEU A 77 14.08 7.50 -4.13
CA LEU A 77 13.19 6.54 -3.47
C LEU A 77 13.66 5.08 -3.52
N THR A 78 14.63 4.75 -4.36
CA THR A 78 15.23 3.41 -4.42
C THR A 78 16.31 3.21 -3.35
N ALA A 79 16.90 4.31 -2.86
CA ALA A 79 17.92 4.33 -1.82
C ALA A 79 17.34 4.34 -0.38
N LEU A 80 16.07 3.98 -0.20
CA LEU A 80 15.44 3.93 1.11
C LEU A 80 16.05 2.82 1.99
N PRO A 81 16.32 3.09 3.28
CA PRO A 81 16.82 2.07 4.17
C PRO A 81 15.78 0.97 4.43
N PRO A 82 16.19 -0.19 4.98
CA PRO A 82 15.27 -1.26 5.34
C PRO A 82 14.18 -0.79 6.30
N TRP A 83 13.01 -1.43 6.27
CA TRP A 83 11.84 -1.05 7.09
C TRP A 83 12.14 -0.77 8.57
N LYS A 84 12.95 -1.62 9.22
CA LYS A 84 13.31 -1.49 10.65
C LYS A 84 14.14 -0.24 10.95
N ALA A 85 14.92 0.23 9.98
CA ALA A 85 15.72 1.44 10.11
C ALA A 85 14.91 2.68 9.72
N LEU A 86 14.00 2.55 8.74
CA LEU A 86 13.18 3.66 8.25
C LEU A 86 12.05 4.06 9.22
N ILE A 87 11.33 3.08 9.76
CA ILE A 87 10.11 3.29 10.53
C ILE A 87 10.39 3.28 12.04
N ARG A 88 9.85 4.26 12.77
CA ARG A 88 9.84 4.26 14.24
C ARG A 88 8.63 3.52 14.80
N TYR A 89 7.45 3.83 14.28
CA TYR A 89 6.20 3.19 14.67
C TYR A 89 5.19 3.24 13.53
N THR A 90 4.21 2.35 13.58
CA THR A 90 3.09 2.28 12.64
C THR A 90 1.78 2.15 13.40
N THR A 91 0.77 2.92 12.99
CA THR A 91 -0.58 2.82 13.54
C THR A 91 -1.54 2.42 12.42
N PRO A 92 -2.28 1.31 12.56
CA PRO A 92 -3.32 0.94 11.61
C PRO A 92 -4.34 2.06 11.42
N ASN A 93 -4.81 2.27 10.19
CA ASN A 93 -5.85 3.24 9.90
C ASN A 93 -7.01 2.56 9.16
N GLU A 94 -8.11 2.33 9.86
CA GLU A 94 -9.28 1.62 9.32
C GLU A 94 -10.02 2.42 8.25
N GLY A 95 -10.24 3.72 8.46
CA GLY A 95 -10.93 4.57 7.48
C GLY A 95 -10.17 4.66 6.15
N PHE A 96 -8.85 4.82 6.20
CA PHE A 96 -8.01 4.81 5.00
C PHE A 96 -7.90 3.42 4.38
N THR A 97 -7.91 2.37 5.21
CA THR A 97 -7.96 0.98 4.73
C THR A 97 -9.24 0.71 3.94
N GLU A 98 -10.38 1.16 4.43
CA GLU A 98 -11.67 1.05 3.75
C GLU A 98 -11.66 1.85 2.44
N ALA A 99 -11.16 3.09 2.48
CA ALA A 99 -11.02 3.94 1.30
C ALA A 99 -10.16 3.30 0.21
N VAL A 100 -9.02 2.72 0.55
CA VAL A 100 -8.15 2.02 -0.42
C VAL A 100 -8.79 0.71 -0.91
N ARG A 101 -9.57 0.03 -0.06
CA ARG A 101 -10.24 -1.22 -0.42
C ARG A 101 -11.32 -0.96 -1.47
N GLU A 102 -12.25 -0.07 -1.17
CA GLU A 102 -13.44 0.23 -1.97
C GLU A 102 -13.63 1.76 -2.14
N PRO A 103 -12.78 2.45 -2.94
CA PRO A 103 -12.83 3.91 -3.08
C PRO A 103 -14.22 4.44 -3.47
N LYS A 104 -14.87 3.75 -4.40
CA LYS A 104 -16.19 4.15 -4.93
C LYS A 104 -17.34 4.02 -3.92
N SER A 105 -17.13 3.27 -2.84
CA SER A 105 -18.14 3.02 -1.80
C SER A 105 -18.00 3.97 -0.61
N MET A 106 -16.94 4.78 -0.55
CA MET A 106 -16.70 5.68 0.58
C MET A 106 -17.66 6.87 0.58
N ASN A 107 -18.02 7.31 1.78
CA ASN A 107 -18.80 8.53 1.99
C ASN A 107 -18.00 9.76 1.50
N GLN A 108 -18.67 10.65 0.76
CA GLN A 108 -18.12 11.93 0.32
C GLN A 108 -17.51 12.76 1.47
N GLY A 109 -18.05 12.66 2.69
CA GLY A 109 -17.49 13.31 3.88
C GLY A 109 -16.04 12.92 4.17
N PHE A 110 -15.64 11.67 3.90
CA PHE A 110 -14.24 11.26 4.01
C PHE A 110 -13.37 12.00 2.99
N TYR A 111 -13.82 12.07 1.74
CA TYR A 111 -13.10 12.74 0.65
C TYR A 111 -12.99 14.24 0.84
N THR A 112 -14.01 14.88 1.40
CA THR A 112 -13.98 16.31 1.75
C THR A 112 -13.04 16.60 2.92
N GLN A 113 -12.97 15.70 3.90
CA GLN A 113 -12.17 15.89 5.12
C GLN A 113 -10.78 15.23 5.05
N LEU A 114 -10.42 14.61 3.93
CA LEU A 114 -9.19 13.83 3.79
C LEU A 114 -7.95 14.63 4.20
N PHE A 115 -7.72 15.80 3.59
CA PHE A 115 -6.53 16.59 3.88
C PHE A 115 -6.53 17.19 5.30
N PRO A 116 -7.64 17.76 5.82
CA PRO A 116 -7.69 18.17 7.22
C PRO A 116 -7.42 17.05 8.23
N LEU A 117 -7.95 15.84 7.99
CA LEU A 117 -7.79 14.69 8.89
C LEU A 117 -6.38 14.10 8.86
N TYR A 118 -5.65 14.29 7.76
CA TYR A 118 -4.35 13.67 7.49
C TYR A 118 -3.29 14.71 7.11
N ASN A 119 -3.37 15.90 7.71
CA ASN A 119 -2.52 17.05 7.37
C ASN A 119 -1.02 16.82 7.62
N ASP A 120 -0.68 15.84 8.47
CA ASP A 120 0.68 15.44 8.81
C ASP A 120 1.22 14.32 7.89
N VAL A 121 0.33 13.74 7.06
CA VAL A 121 0.64 12.73 6.03
C VAL A 121 0.67 13.37 4.64
N PHE A 122 -0.26 14.28 4.35
CA PHE A 122 -0.31 15.05 3.11
C PHE A 122 0.43 16.37 3.30
N VAL A 123 1.72 16.36 2.96
CA VAL A 123 2.64 17.48 3.18
C VAL A 123 3.37 17.82 1.89
N ASP A 124 4.00 18.99 1.85
CA ASP A 124 4.94 19.28 0.78
C ASP A 124 6.19 18.40 0.95
N ILE A 125 6.55 17.64 -0.08
CA ILE A 125 7.72 16.77 -0.08
C ILE A 125 8.77 17.43 -0.95
N ASN A 126 9.71 18.11 -0.29
CA ASN A 126 10.73 18.88 -0.97
C ASN A 126 11.77 17.96 -1.63
N GLN A 127 12.09 18.28 -2.89
CA GLN A 127 13.15 17.65 -3.68
C GLN A 127 14.17 18.72 -4.07
N GLU A 128 15.00 19.12 -3.11
CA GLU A 128 16.03 20.15 -3.29
C GLU A 128 17.42 19.52 -3.44
N GLY A 129 18.25 20.08 -4.33
CA GLY A 129 19.65 19.67 -4.47
C GLY A 129 19.87 18.21 -4.88
N GLY A 130 18.89 17.58 -5.53
CA GLY A 130 18.95 16.16 -5.91
C GLY A 130 18.79 15.20 -4.73
N ARG A 131 18.20 15.67 -3.63
CA ARG A 131 17.85 14.85 -2.47
C ARG A 131 16.37 15.00 -2.15
N ILE A 132 15.80 13.98 -1.53
CA ILE A 132 14.43 13.93 -1.05
C ILE A 132 14.48 13.92 0.47
N THR A 133 13.90 14.96 1.09
CA THR A 133 13.66 14.99 2.53
C THR A 133 12.39 14.20 2.81
N LEU A 134 12.52 13.10 3.55
CA LEU A 134 11.34 12.26 3.84
C LEU A 134 10.38 13.00 4.79
N PRO A 135 9.07 12.92 4.54
CA PRO A 135 8.08 13.49 5.45
C PRO A 135 8.10 12.75 6.79
N GLN A 136 7.61 13.41 7.84
CA GLN A 136 7.52 12.79 9.16
C GLN A 136 6.59 11.57 9.14
N HIS A 137 5.49 11.63 8.39
CA HIS A 137 4.56 10.53 8.25
C HIS A 137 4.37 10.10 6.80
N ALA A 138 4.12 8.81 6.62
CA ALA A 138 3.86 8.20 5.33
C ALA A 138 2.76 7.14 5.45
N LEU A 139 2.10 6.85 4.33
CA LEU A 139 1.17 5.74 4.24
C LEU A 139 1.95 4.45 3.98
N VAL A 140 1.84 3.49 4.88
CA VAL A 140 2.34 2.13 4.68
C VAL A 140 1.19 1.23 4.29
N MET A 141 1.34 0.54 3.17
CA MET A 141 0.32 -0.36 2.65
C MET A 141 0.86 -1.78 2.50
N GLU A 142 0.02 -2.74 2.87
CA GLU A 142 0.33 -4.15 2.67
C GLU A 142 -0.95 -4.96 2.40
N TYR A 143 -0.81 -6.10 1.74
CA TYR A 143 -1.87 -7.11 1.70
C TYR A 143 -1.71 -8.04 2.90
N LYS A 144 -2.73 -8.08 3.76
CA LYS A 144 -2.84 -9.03 4.87
C LYS A 144 -3.97 -10.02 4.63
N MET A 145 -3.80 -11.25 5.10
CA MET A 145 -4.91 -12.19 5.16
C MET A 145 -5.90 -11.74 6.23
N SER A 146 -7.20 -11.89 6.00
CA SER A 146 -8.17 -11.63 7.09
C SER A 146 -7.94 -12.64 8.24
N PRO A 147 -8.16 -12.24 9.50
CA PRO A 147 -8.03 -13.15 10.64
C PRO A 147 -8.93 -14.38 10.54
N THR A 148 -10.14 -14.20 9.99
CA THR A 148 -11.09 -15.27 9.68
C THR A 148 -10.52 -16.28 8.69
N THR A 149 -9.79 -15.81 7.69
CA THR A 149 -9.13 -16.64 6.68
C THR A 149 -7.93 -17.41 7.24
N GLN A 150 -7.11 -16.77 8.09
CA GLN A 150 -5.96 -17.43 8.72
C GLN A 150 -6.38 -18.67 9.53
N ARG A 151 -7.55 -18.61 10.20
CA ARG A 151 -8.11 -19.76 10.92
C ARG A 151 -8.52 -20.91 10.01
N VAL A 152 -9.09 -20.61 8.83
CA VAL A 152 -9.50 -21.64 7.84
C VAL A 152 -8.28 -22.32 7.23
N ILE A 153 -7.21 -21.56 6.93
CA ILE A 153 -5.97 -22.11 6.34
C ILE A 153 -5.22 -22.99 7.35
N GLY A 154 -5.22 -22.63 8.64
CA GLY A 154 -4.61 -23.46 9.69
C GLY A 154 -5.23 -24.87 9.80
N GLY A 155 -6.50 -25.03 9.39
CA GLY A 155 -7.16 -26.34 9.30
C GLY A 155 -7.04 -27.04 7.93
N MET A 156 -6.61 -26.34 6.87
CA MET A 156 -6.61 -26.81 5.47
C MET A 156 -5.20 -26.90 4.84
N VAL A 157 -4.12 -26.96 5.63
CA VAL A 157 -2.75 -27.05 5.11
C VAL A 157 -2.54 -28.29 4.20
N SER A 158 -3.34 -29.34 4.35
CA SER A 158 -3.29 -30.55 3.50
C SER A 158 -3.90 -30.36 2.09
N VAL A 159 -4.98 -29.59 1.95
CA VAL A 159 -5.77 -29.54 0.69
C VAL A 159 -5.37 -28.37 -0.21
N LEU A 160 -4.97 -27.23 0.38
CA LEU A 160 -4.58 -26.03 -0.36
C LEU A 160 -3.23 -26.17 -1.07
N GLY A 161 -2.32 -27.03 -0.58
CA GLY A 161 -1.08 -27.34 -1.27
C GLY A 161 -1.32 -27.86 -2.69
N GLY A 162 -2.30 -28.75 -2.88
CA GLY A 162 -2.66 -29.29 -4.19
C GLY A 162 -3.32 -28.26 -5.12
N LEU A 163 -4.26 -27.45 -4.60
CA LEU A 163 -4.98 -26.47 -5.42
C LEU A 163 -4.12 -25.27 -5.85
N ILE A 164 -3.17 -24.83 -5.01
CA ILE A 164 -2.24 -23.75 -5.36
C ILE A 164 -1.29 -24.22 -6.47
N THR A 165 -0.77 -25.46 -6.40
CA THR A 165 0.08 -26.01 -7.46
C THR A 165 -0.68 -26.20 -8.77
N VAL A 166 -1.95 -26.65 -8.73
CA VAL A 166 -2.79 -26.80 -9.92
C VAL A 166 -3.16 -25.46 -10.55
N ALA A 167 -3.49 -24.44 -9.75
CA ALA A 167 -3.81 -23.11 -10.27
C ALA A 167 -2.58 -22.38 -10.86
N VAL A 168 -1.39 -22.58 -10.29
CA VAL A 168 -0.14 -22.05 -10.85
C VAL A 168 0.22 -22.76 -12.17
N ARG A 169 0.09 -24.09 -12.23
CA ARG A 169 0.32 -24.85 -13.48
C ARG A 169 -0.70 -24.54 -14.57
N ALA A 170 -1.96 -24.33 -14.24
CA ALA A 170 -2.99 -23.95 -15.22
C ALA A 170 -2.72 -22.55 -15.82
N GLY A 171 -2.07 -21.66 -15.07
CA GLY A 171 -1.61 -20.37 -15.57
C GLY A 171 -0.34 -20.44 -16.45
N GLU A 172 0.51 -21.45 -16.24
CA GLU A 172 1.72 -21.69 -17.06
C GLU A 172 1.41 -22.47 -18.35
N GLY A 173 0.35 -23.29 -18.38
CA GLY A 173 -0.03 -24.11 -19.54
C GLY A 173 -0.87 -23.41 -20.61
N SER A 174 -1.21 -22.14 -20.45
CA SER A 174 -2.06 -21.38 -21.40
C SER A 174 -1.26 -20.55 -22.42
N PHE A 175 -0.01 -20.91 -22.66
CA PHE A 175 0.76 -20.45 -23.82
C PHE A 175 1.47 -21.66 -24.46
N ASN A 176 0.74 -22.33 -25.35
CA ASN A 176 1.22 -22.87 -26.62
C ASN A 176 0.08 -22.78 -27.63
#